data_AF-A0A496AE25-F1
#
_entry.id   AF-A0A496AE25-F1
#
_cell.length_a   1.000
_cell.length_b   1.000
_cell.length_c   1.000
_cell.angle_alpha   90.00
_cell.angle_beta   90.00
_cell.angle_gamma   90.00
#
_symmetry.space_group_name_H-M   'P 1'
#
loop_
_entity.id
_entity.type
_entity.pdbx_description
1 polymer ?
#
loop_
_entity_poly.entity_id
_entity_poly.type
_entity_poly.pdbx_seq_one_letter_code
_entity_poly.pdbx_strand_id
1 'polypeptide(L)'
;MNTKNRSESKNKLQTVNDVICAIKEQSADGNCIFRGESECHEKVSSNLYRELKSIIGFENVGIGNFQDEIIEQAKDYTDTTGNFEILTELQHYGGKTNLIDFTQDYKVALFFACYGTLNKPGRVIILRITDEIEKTLRYPQHPKKRVLAQKSVFVQPPKGYIERNRYHVICIPASLKFLVLQYLLEDHDIEPKTIYNDIHGFIGSYNSQWKSYRGFYNGLTLQDRGDEVTDPKEKLESYEKAIAHYTSTLGLEVDDPAVYMNRGNTYLNLGKVDKAIEDFNTAINMYPYFSDAYYNRGTAYLVLPSEIRATF
;
A
#
# COMPACT_ATOMS: atom_id res chain seq x y z
N MET A 1 -42.14 -11.94 -35.75
CA MET A 1 -40.80 -12.37 -36.21
C MET A 1 -39.80 -11.36 -35.66
N ASN A 2 -39.28 -11.49 -34.44
CA ASN A 2 -38.25 -12.43 -33.96
C ASN A 2 -36.87 -12.17 -34.60
N THR A 3 -36.15 -11.16 -34.09
CA THR A 3 -34.69 -11.06 -34.18
C THR A 3 -34.12 -11.17 -32.76
N LYS A 4 -34.21 -12.40 -32.25
CA LYS A 4 -33.53 -12.88 -31.04
C LYS A 4 -32.01 -12.78 -31.22
N ASN A 5 -31.35 -12.34 -30.15
CA ASN A 5 -30.08 -12.84 -29.64
C ASN A 5 -28.94 -13.02 -30.65
N ARG A 6 -28.15 -11.96 -30.85
CA ARG A 6 -26.70 -12.16 -30.98
C ARG A 6 -26.16 -12.46 -29.59
N SER A 7 -26.01 -13.75 -29.32
CA SER A 7 -25.41 -14.33 -28.14
C SER A 7 -24.01 -13.75 -27.89
N GLU A 8 -23.88 -12.96 -26.82
CA GLU A 8 -22.63 -12.90 -26.06
C GLU A 8 -22.34 -14.30 -25.54
N SER A 9 -21.53 -15.05 -26.29
CA SER A 9 -20.84 -16.22 -25.77
C SER A 9 -19.79 -15.74 -24.76
N LYS A 10 -20.22 -15.41 -23.54
CA LYS A 10 -19.32 -15.43 -22.39
C LYS A 10 -18.85 -16.87 -22.25
N ASN A 11 -17.70 -17.20 -22.84
CA ASN A 11 -17.02 -18.47 -22.57
C ASN A 11 -16.79 -18.53 -21.06
N LYS A 12 -17.67 -19.25 -20.37
CA LYS A 12 -17.59 -19.44 -18.94
C LYS A 12 -16.42 -20.39 -18.71
N LEU A 13 -15.27 -19.83 -18.32
CA LEU A 13 -14.07 -20.59 -17.99
C LEU A 13 -14.45 -21.62 -16.92
N GLN A 14 -14.31 -22.90 -17.25
CA GLN A 14 -14.73 -24.04 -16.43
C GLN A 14 -13.56 -24.96 -16.09
N THR A 15 -12.47 -24.89 -16.84
CA THR A 15 -11.27 -25.70 -16.63
C THR A 15 -10.01 -24.84 -16.60
N VAL A 16 -8.91 -25.41 -16.09
CA VAL A 16 -7.57 -24.80 -16.16
C VAL A 16 -7.16 -24.57 -17.63
N ASN A 17 -7.49 -25.50 -18.52
CA ASN A 17 -7.21 -25.36 -19.95
C ASN A 17 -7.96 -24.19 -20.58
N ASP A 18 -9.22 -23.95 -20.21
CA ASP A 18 -9.98 -22.80 -20.73
C ASP A 18 -9.27 -21.49 -20.38
N VAL A 19 -8.77 -21.38 -19.15
CA VAL A 19 -8.02 -20.20 -18.68
C VAL A 19 -6.76 -20.00 -19.51
N ILE A 20 -5.97 -21.07 -19.72
CA ILE A 20 -4.72 -21.01 -20.48
C ILE A 20 -4.99 -20.64 -21.94
N CYS A 21 -5.99 -21.26 -22.57
CA CYS A 21 -6.38 -20.95 -23.94
C CYS A 21 -6.81 -19.49 -24.07
N ALA A 22 -7.64 -18.99 -23.16
CA ALA A 22 -8.06 -17.59 -23.18
C ALA A 22 -6.86 -16.63 -23.06
N ILE A 23 -5.87 -16.92 -22.21
CA ILE A 23 -4.66 -16.10 -22.09
C ILE A 23 -3.86 -16.12 -23.39
N LYS A 24 -3.63 -17.31 -23.96
CA LYS A 24 -2.86 -17.49 -25.19
C LYS A 24 -3.51 -16.82 -26.40
N GLU A 25 -4.83 -16.93 -26.54
CA GLU A 25 -5.58 -16.26 -27.61
C GLU A 25 -5.40 -14.75 -27.57
N GLN A 26 -5.43 -14.16 -26.38
CA GLN A 26 -5.29 -12.71 -26.20
C GLN A 26 -3.85 -12.19 -26.25
N SER A 27 -2.87 -13.10 -26.20
CA SER A 27 -1.43 -12.78 -26.22
C SER A 27 -0.70 -13.40 -27.42
N ALA A 28 -1.44 -13.81 -28.46
CA ALA A 28 -0.90 -14.56 -29.59
C ALA A 28 0.16 -13.79 -30.42
N ASP A 29 0.16 -12.46 -30.36
CA ASP A 29 1.16 -11.62 -31.04
C ASP A 29 2.48 -11.49 -30.26
N GLY A 30 2.55 -12.05 -29.04
CA GLY A 30 3.74 -12.09 -28.19
C GLY A 30 4.17 -10.73 -27.60
N ASN A 31 3.58 -9.62 -28.05
CA ASN A 31 3.96 -8.28 -27.65
C ASN A 31 3.13 -7.77 -26.46
N CYS A 32 3.09 -8.57 -25.39
CA CYS A 32 2.27 -8.34 -24.21
C CYS A 32 3.07 -8.56 -22.91
N ILE A 33 2.69 -7.82 -21.87
CA ILE A 33 3.09 -8.11 -20.48
C ILE A 33 1.86 -8.43 -19.64
N PHE A 34 2.08 -9.20 -18.57
CA PHE A 34 1.01 -9.78 -17.78
C PHE A 34 1.07 -9.32 -16.33
N ARG A 35 -0.09 -9.22 -15.68
CA ARG A 35 -0.18 -8.97 -14.24
C ARG A 35 -1.28 -9.82 -13.64
N GLY A 36 -0.97 -10.48 -12.52
CA GLY A 36 -1.94 -11.19 -11.73
C GLY A 36 -2.43 -10.36 -10.56
N GLU A 37 -3.75 -10.36 -10.33
CA GLU A 37 -4.32 -9.78 -9.13
C GLU A 37 -5.27 -10.80 -8.50
N SER A 38 -5.02 -11.13 -7.23
CA SER A 38 -5.82 -12.07 -6.46
C SER A 38 -7.20 -11.51 -6.12
N GLU A 39 -7.37 -10.18 -6.20
CA GLU A 39 -8.62 -9.46 -6.04
C GLU A 39 -8.81 -8.44 -7.17
N CYS A 40 -10.07 -8.15 -7.51
CA CYS A 40 -10.40 -7.20 -8.56
C CYS A 40 -10.41 -5.75 -8.02
N HIS A 41 -9.52 -4.91 -8.55
CA HIS A 41 -9.57 -3.46 -8.35
C HIS A 41 -10.28 -2.75 -9.50
N GLU A 42 -10.81 -1.56 -9.25
CA GLU A 42 -11.45 -0.72 -10.28
C GLU A 42 -10.52 -0.43 -11.47
N LYS A 43 -9.26 -0.09 -11.18
CA LYS A 43 -8.22 0.21 -12.18
C LYS A 43 -6.95 -0.59 -11.91
N VAL A 44 -6.23 -0.93 -12.98
CA VAL A 44 -4.84 -1.37 -12.90
C VAL A 44 -4.01 -0.15 -12.55
N SER A 45 -3.48 -0.12 -11.33
CA SER A 45 -2.91 1.08 -10.71
C SER A 45 -1.70 0.78 -9.86
N SER A 46 -0.90 1.80 -9.61
CA SER A 46 0.22 1.76 -8.68
C SER A 46 -0.30 1.75 -7.24
N ASN A 47 0.50 1.27 -6.30
CA ASN A 47 0.11 1.29 -4.89
C ASN A 47 0.09 2.73 -4.34
N LEU A 48 0.93 3.64 -4.87
CA LEU A 48 0.88 5.06 -4.56
C LEU A 48 -0.41 5.71 -5.04
N TYR A 49 -0.88 5.43 -6.27
CA TYR A 49 -2.16 5.94 -6.75
C TYR A 49 -3.32 5.51 -5.85
N ARG A 50 -3.34 4.25 -5.43
CA ARG A 50 -4.38 3.74 -4.52
C ARG A 50 -4.35 4.38 -3.14
N GLU A 51 -3.21 4.86 -2.69
CA GLU A 51 -3.05 5.60 -1.44
C GLU A 51 -3.54 7.05 -1.60
N LEU A 52 -3.08 7.72 -2.66
CA LEU A 52 -3.37 9.13 -2.88
C LEU A 52 -4.81 9.39 -3.33
N LYS A 53 -5.48 8.41 -3.96
CA LYS A 53 -6.85 8.62 -4.47
C LYS A 53 -7.89 8.95 -3.39
N SER A 54 -7.60 8.68 -2.12
CA SER A 54 -8.46 9.07 -0.99
C SER A 54 -8.21 10.50 -0.50
N ILE A 55 -7.15 11.17 -0.98
CA ILE A 55 -6.80 12.54 -0.62
C ILE A 55 -7.57 13.50 -1.53
N ILE A 56 -8.30 14.45 -0.93
CA ILE A 56 -9.06 15.47 -1.67
C ILE A 56 -8.08 16.33 -2.47
N GLY A 57 -8.32 16.51 -3.77
CA GLY A 57 -7.50 17.36 -4.64
C GLY A 57 -6.20 16.74 -5.15
N PHE A 58 -5.94 15.44 -4.89
CA PHE A 58 -4.71 14.78 -5.36
C PHE A 58 -4.54 14.85 -6.90
N GLU A 59 -5.66 14.87 -7.64
CA GLU A 59 -5.67 14.96 -9.10
C GLU A 59 -5.00 16.25 -9.61
N ASN A 60 -5.01 17.31 -8.81
CA ASN A 60 -4.42 18.61 -9.15
C ASN A 60 -2.90 18.66 -8.88
N VAL A 61 -2.42 17.92 -7.88
CA VAL A 61 -1.00 17.90 -7.48
C VAL A 61 -0.20 16.92 -8.33
N GLY A 62 -0.83 15.85 -8.82
CA GLY A 62 -0.20 14.86 -9.69
C GLY A 62 0.71 13.90 -8.91
N ILE A 63 0.60 12.61 -9.24
CA ILE A 63 1.36 11.55 -8.55
C ILE A 63 2.88 11.65 -8.73
N GLY A 64 3.34 12.30 -9.79
CA GLY A 64 4.77 12.52 -10.06
C GLY A 64 5.44 13.33 -8.96
N ASN A 65 4.81 14.42 -8.51
CA ASN A 65 5.37 15.29 -7.49
C ASN A 65 5.56 14.57 -6.15
N PHE A 66 4.54 13.82 -5.71
CA PHE A 66 4.65 12.95 -4.53
C PHE A 66 5.76 11.90 -4.70
N GLN A 67 5.91 11.36 -5.90
CA GLN A 67 6.94 10.36 -6.15
C GLN A 67 8.34 10.97 -6.07
N ASP A 68 8.53 12.16 -6.60
CA ASP A 68 9.82 12.87 -6.61
C ASP A 68 10.24 13.24 -5.18
N GLU A 69 9.31 13.68 -4.33
CA GLU A 69 9.58 13.92 -2.90
C GLU A 69 10.03 12.64 -2.17
N ILE A 70 9.34 11.52 -2.41
CA ILE A 70 9.71 10.22 -1.83
C ILE A 70 11.11 9.79 -2.30
N ILE A 71 11.44 10.00 -3.57
CA ILE A 71 12.76 9.68 -4.11
C ILE A 71 13.82 10.56 -3.45
N GLU A 72 13.59 11.86 -3.35
CA GLU A 72 14.56 12.81 -2.81
C GLU A 72 14.90 12.47 -1.35
N GLN A 73 13.89 12.15 -0.54
CA GLN A 73 14.10 11.68 0.83
C GLN A 73 14.83 10.34 0.88
N ALA A 74 14.53 9.43 -0.03
CA ALA A 74 15.15 8.10 -0.05
C ALA A 74 16.65 8.12 -0.43
N LYS A 75 17.12 9.14 -1.16
CA LYS A 75 18.53 9.29 -1.55
C LYS A 75 19.48 9.37 -0.37
N ASP A 76 19.02 9.86 0.79
CA ASP A 76 19.85 9.93 2.00
C ASP A 76 20.12 8.55 2.63
N TYR A 77 19.37 7.52 2.22
CA TYR A 77 19.37 6.20 2.85
C TYR A 77 19.79 5.06 1.91
N THR A 78 20.24 5.37 0.70
CA THR A 78 20.65 4.38 -0.29
C THR A 78 21.86 4.85 -1.09
N ASP A 79 22.78 3.92 -1.37
CA ASP A 79 23.91 4.15 -2.27
C ASP A 79 23.48 4.12 -3.75
N THR A 80 22.22 3.76 -4.01
CA THR A 80 21.63 3.70 -5.35
C THR A 80 21.34 5.11 -5.85
N THR A 81 21.91 5.49 -6.99
CA THR A 81 21.77 6.85 -7.54
C THR A 81 20.64 7.01 -8.56
N GLY A 82 20.15 5.90 -9.13
CA GLY A 82 19.08 5.92 -10.12
C GLY A 82 17.70 6.01 -9.48
N ASN A 83 16.92 7.05 -9.83
CA ASN A 83 15.57 7.25 -9.31
C ASN A 83 14.70 5.99 -9.45
N PHE A 84 14.78 5.30 -10.59
CA PHE A 84 14.00 4.09 -10.82
C PHE A 84 14.44 2.95 -9.89
N GLU A 85 15.75 2.75 -9.72
CA GLU A 85 16.32 1.73 -8.86
C GLU A 85 15.90 1.99 -7.39
N ILE A 86 15.94 3.24 -6.92
CA ILE A 86 15.40 3.66 -5.62
C ILE A 86 13.93 3.23 -5.49
N LEU A 87 13.10 3.50 -6.51
CA LEU A 87 11.69 3.06 -6.49
C LEU A 87 11.55 1.54 -6.43
N THR A 88 12.38 0.79 -7.15
CA THR A 88 12.33 -0.68 -7.08
C THR A 88 12.73 -1.20 -5.70
N GLU A 89 13.70 -0.56 -5.03
CA GLU A 89 14.07 -0.90 -3.66
C GLU A 89 12.95 -0.57 -2.69
N LEU A 90 12.42 0.65 -2.74
CA LEU A 90 11.29 1.07 -1.91
C LEU A 90 10.13 0.10 -2.06
N GLN A 91 9.74 -0.23 -3.30
CA GLN A 91 8.64 -1.16 -3.54
C GLN A 91 8.95 -2.58 -3.11
N HIS A 92 10.21 -3.04 -3.24
CA HIS A 92 10.64 -4.33 -2.70
C HIS A 92 10.39 -4.40 -1.19
N TYR A 93 10.67 -3.30 -0.48
CA TYR A 93 10.42 -3.13 0.94
C TYR A 93 9.00 -2.65 1.28
N GLY A 94 8.05 -2.64 0.32
CA GLY A 94 6.64 -2.34 0.57
C GLY A 94 6.27 -0.85 0.51
N GLY A 95 7.21 0.01 0.14
CA GLY A 95 7.00 1.43 -0.15
C GLY A 95 5.93 1.66 -1.22
N LYS A 96 5.24 2.80 -1.09
CA LYS A 96 4.23 3.23 -2.06
C LYS A 96 4.92 3.96 -3.20
N THR A 97 5.00 3.31 -4.35
CA THR A 97 5.61 3.86 -5.55
C THR A 97 4.58 3.97 -6.67
N ASN A 98 4.91 4.77 -7.68
CA ASN A 98 4.13 4.90 -8.89
C ASN A 98 4.39 3.78 -9.91
N LEU A 99 5.04 2.70 -9.47
CA LEU A 99 5.33 1.56 -10.29
C LEU A 99 4.18 0.54 -10.21
N ILE A 100 3.89 -0.08 -11.35
CA ILE A 100 2.94 -1.19 -11.47
C ILE A 100 3.70 -2.42 -11.91
N ASP A 101 3.65 -3.47 -11.09
CA ASP A 101 4.33 -4.74 -11.38
C ASP A 101 3.62 -5.50 -12.50
N PHE A 102 4.38 -5.81 -13.54
CA PHE A 102 4.03 -6.76 -14.57
C PHE A 102 5.14 -7.81 -14.66
N THR A 103 4.89 -8.83 -15.47
CA THR A 103 5.82 -9.90 -15.80
C THR A 103 5.70 -10.23 -17.28
N GLN A 104 6.81 -10.68 -17.88
CA GLN A 104 6.81 -11.24 -19.22
C GLN A 104 6.28 -12.68 -19.26
N ASP A 105 6.08 -13.33 -18.11
CA ASP A 105 5.58 -14.69 -18.02
C ASP A 105 4.13 -14.73 -17.53
N TYR A 106 3.22 -15.11 -18.42
CA TYR A 106 1.80 -15.22 -18.05
C TYR A 106 1.57 -16.23 -16.92
N LYS A 107 2.45 -17.22 -16.71
CA LYS A 107 2.31 -18.20 -15.62
C LYS A 107 2.58 -17.58 -14.26
N VAL A 108 3.54 -16.65 -14.19
CA VAL A 108 3.81 -15.86 -12.99
C VAL A 108 2.61 -14.96 -12.69
N ALA A 109 2.04 -14.30 -13.71
CA ALA A 109 0.80 -13.54 -13.53
C ALA A 109 -0.37 -14.45 -13.09
N LEU A 110 -0.48 -15.64 -13.65
CA LEU A 110 -1.52 -16.59 -13.29
C LEU A 110 -1.38 -17.07 -11.84
N PHE A 111 -0.15 -17.29 -11.36
CA PHE A 111 0.15 -17.54 -9.95
C PHE A 111 -0.40 -16.40 -9.07
N PHE A 112 -0.03 -15.14 -9.34
CA PHE A 112 -0.50 -14.00 -8.54
C PHE A 112 -2.01 -13.75 -8.63
N ALA A 113 -2.65 -14.13 -9.73
CA ALA A 113 -4.11 -14.06 -9.86
C ALA A 113 -4.82 -15.08 -8.96
N CYS A 114 -4.18 -16.21 -8.67
CA CYS A 114 -4.78 -17.32 -7.92
C CYS A 114 -4.30 -17.40 -6.47
N TYR A 115 -3.09 -16.93 -6.17
CA TYR A 115 -2.46 -16.99 -4.87
C TYR A 115 -2.93 -15.86 -3.93
N GLY A 116 -3.09 -16.14 -2.63
CA GLY A 116 -3.61 -15.19 -1.64
C GLY A 116 -5.10 -15.40 -1.34
N THR A 117 -5.97 -14.50 -1.80
CA THR A 117 -7.41 -14.55 -1.52
C THR A 117 -8.12 -15.62 -2.37
N LEU A 118 -8.26 -16.83 -1.84
CA LEU A 118 -8.82 -17.98 -2.57
C LEU A 118 -10.34 -17.92 -2.77
N ASN A 119 -11.08 -17.27 -1.87
CA ASN A 119 -12.55 -17.26 -1.88
C ASN A 119 -13.18 -16.19 -2.78
N LYS A 120 -12.38 -15.30 -3.40
CA LYS A 120 -12.84 -14.31 -4.37
C LYS A 120 -12.27 -14.61 -5.76
N PRO A 121 -12.93 -14.19 -6.85
CA PRO A 121 -12.34 -14.25 -8.18
C PRO A 121 -11.04 -13.44 -8.26
N GLY A 122 -10.09 -13.95 -9.03
CA GLY A 122 -8.86 -13.25 -9.37
C GLY A 122 -8.92 -12.77 -10.81
N ARG A 123 -7.86 -12.13 -11.28
CA ARG A 123 -7.76 -11.75 -12.69
C ARG A 123 -6.33 -11.73 -13.21
N VAL A 124 -6.18 -12.13 -14.47
CA VAL A 124 -4.99 -11.88 -15.27
C VAL A 124 -5.26 -10.68 -16.16
N ILE A 125 -4.41 -9.67 -16.05
CA ILE A 125 -4.38 -8.48 -16.88
C ILE A 125 -3.34 -8.72 -17.97
N ILE A 126 -3.74 -8.47 -19.22
CA ILE A 126 -2.88 -8.56 -20.39
C ILE A 126 -2.77 -7.17 -20.98
N LEU A 127 -1.58 -6.58 -20.91
CA LEU A 127 -1.28 -5.25 -21.43
C LEU A 127 -0.46 -5.39 -22.70
N ARG A 128 -1.01 -4.93 -23.82
CA ARG A 128 -0.28 -4.90 -25.08
C ARG A 128 0.76 -3.78 -25.05
N ILE A 129 1.97 -4.09 -25.50
CA ILE A 129 3.04 -3.11 -25.60
C ILE A 129 2.83 -2.34 -26.91
N THR A 130 2.31 -1.12 -26.80
CA THR A 130 2.28 -0.14 -27.89
C THR A 130 3.43 0.84 -27.72
N ASP A 131 3.75 1.64 -28.74
CA ASP A 131 4.79 2.69 -28.67
C ASP A 131 4.60 3.66 -27.50
N GLU A 132 3.36 3.88 -27.06
CA GLU A 132 3.04 4.70 -25.90
C GLU A 132 3.36 3.99 -24.58
N ILE A 133 3.01 2.70 -24.47
CA ILE A 133 3.31 1.89 -23.29
C ILE A 133 4.81 1.65 -23.17
N GLU A 134 5.50 1.42 -24.29
CA GLU A 134 6.94 1.18 -24.34
C GLU A 134 7.74 2.31 -23.65
N LYS A 135 7.33 3.57 -23.83
CA LYS A 135 7.93 4.74 -23.16
C LYS A 135 7.79 4.73 -21.64
N THR A 136 6.82 3.99 -21.12
CA THR A 136 6.54 3.84 -19.68
C THR A 136 7.11 2.57 -19.08
N LEU A 137 7.64 1.66 -19.91
CA LEU A 137 8.28 0.44 -19.43
C LEU A 137 9.62 0.76 -18.79
N ARG A 138 9.88 0.10 -17.66
CA ARG A 138 11.16 0.17 -16.96
C ARG A 138 11.61 -1.22 -16.60
N TYR A 139 12.91 -1.46 -16.76
CA TYR A 139 13.55 -2.72 -16.49
C TYR A 139 14.61 -2.53 -15.40
N PRO A 140 14.61 -3.36 -14.35
CA PRO A 140 15.57 -3.27 -13.26
C PRO A 140 16.98 -3.59 -13.76
N GLN A 141 17.92 -2.65 -13.54
CA GLN A 141 19.32 -2.82 -13.96
C GLN A 141 20.11 -3.71 -12.98
N HIS A 142 19.78 -3.66 -11.69
CA HIS A 142 20.41 -4.45 -10.63
C HIS A 142 19.36 -5.26 -9.85
N PRO A 143 18.73 -6.26 -10.48
CA PRO A 143 17.58 -6.94 -9.88
C PRO A 143 18.00 -7.77 -8.65
N LYS A 144 17.42 -7.46 -7.48
CA LYS A 144 17.45 -8.36 -6.31
C LYS A 144 16.81 -9.71 -6.68
N LYS A 145 17.17 -10.80 -5.98
CA LYS A 145 16.75 -12.19 -6.29
C LYS A 145 15.25 -12.34 -6.64
N ARG A 146 14.36 -11.66 -5.92
CA ARG A 146 12.90 -11.62 -6.17
C ARG A 146 12.51 -11.23 -7.60
N VAL A 147 13.20 -10.23 -8.14
CA VAL A 147 12.90 -9.59 -9.43
C VAL A 147 13.32 -10.47 -10.61
N LEU A 148 14.44 -11.19 -10.46
CA LEU A 148 14.90 -12.18 -11.43
C LEU A 148 13.95 -13.39 -11.53
N ALA A 149 13.46 -13.89 -10.39
CA ALA A 149 12.56 -15.04 -10.36
C ALA A 149 11.21 -14.78 -11.06
N GLN A 150 10.81 -13.52 -11.17
CA GLN A 150 9.47 -13.13 -11.64
C GLN A 150 9.44 -12.57 -13.07
N LYS A 151 10.59 -12.48 -13.77
CA LYS A 151 10.73 -11.79 -15.07
C LYS A 151 10.03 -10.43 -15.07
N SER A 152 10.25 -9.66 -14.00
CA SER A 152 9.49 -8.45 -13.71
C SER A 152 9.73 -7.36 -14.75
N VAL A 153 8.64 -6.67 -15.10
CA VAL A 153 8.64 -5.44 -15.89
C VAL A 153 7.79 -4.44 -15.14
N PHE A 154 8.26 -3.20 -15.00
CA PHE A 154 7.49 -2.18 -14.33
C PHE A 154 6.88 -1.23 -15.36
N VAL A 155 5.63 -0.85 -15.12
CA VAL A 155 4.95 0.21 -15.87
C VAL A 155 4.79 1.40 -14.94
N GLN A 156 5.27 2.58 -15.36
CA GLN A 156 5.14 3.81 -14.58
C GLN A 156 4.24 4.83 -15.31
N PRO A 157 2.91 4.70 -15.22
CA PRO A 157 2.01 5.61 -15.92
C PRO A 157 1.98 6.99 -15.26
N PRO A 158 1.89 8.09 -16.03
CA PRO A 158 1.88 9.45 -15.49
C PRO A 158 0.76 9.74 -14.49
N LYS A 159 -0.41 9.10 -14.67
CA LYS A 159 -1.57 9.24 -13.77
C LYS A 159 -1.56 8.23 -12.61
N GLY A 160 -0.61 7.30 -12.60
CA GLY A 160 -0.55 6.18 -11.66
C GLY A 160 -1.55 5.05 -11.88
N TYR A 161 -2.26 5.08 -13.00
CA TYR A 161 -3.09 3.98 -13.44
C TYR A 161 -3.09 3.86 -14.97
N ILE A 162 -3.51 2.70 -15.44
CA ILE A 162 -3.69 2.38 -16.84
C ILE A 162 -5.18 2.48 -17.18
N GLU A 163 -5.50 3.19 -18.26
CA GLU A 163 -6.89 3.35 -18.73
C GLU A 163 -7.48 1.99 -19.14
N ARG A 164 -8.76 1.76 -18.84
CA ARG A 164 -9.41 0.44 -18.98
C ARG A 164 -9.35 -0.12 -20.41
N ASN A 165 -9.36 0.74 -21.41
CA ASN A 165 -9.30 0.38 -22.83
C ASN A 165 -7.91 -0.08 -23.30
N ARG A 166 -6.88 0.02 -22.46
CA ARG A 166 -5.49 -0.34 -22.82
C ARG A 166 -5.13 -1.79 -22.51
N TYR A 167 -5.94 -2.51 -21.73
CA TYR A 167 -5.64 -3.88 -21.31
C TYR A 167 -6.85 -4.81 -21.44
N HIS A 168 -6.56 -6.08 -21.66
CA HIS A 168 -7.54 -7.16 -21.59
C HIS A 168 -7.54 -7.78 -20.19
N VAL A 169 -8.68 -8.31 -19.76
CA VAL A 169 -8.82 -8.94 -18.43
C VAL A 169 -9.44 -10.31 -18.59
N ILE A 170 -8.76 -11.32 -18.06
CA ILE A 170 -9.27 -12.67 -17.93
C ILE A 170 -9.59 -12.89 -16.46
N CYS A 171 -10.89 -12.99 -16.15
CA CYS A 171 -11.37 -13.24 -14.80
C CYS A 171 -11.19 -14.72 -14.46
N ILE A 172 -10.53 -15.02 -13.35
CA ILE A 172 -10.33 -16.37 -12.85
C ILE A 172 -11.36 -16.64 -11.76
N PRO A 173 -12.34 -17.55 -11.99
CA PRO A 173 -13.30 -17.94 -10.97
C PRO A 173 -12.60 -18.43 -9.70
N ALA A 174 -13.14 -18.09 -8.53
CA ALA A 174 -12.61 -18.54 -7.24
C ALA A 174 -12.49 -20.08 -7.18
N SER A 175 -13.46 -20.80 -7.76
CA SER A 175 -13.47 -22.26 -7.85
C SER A 175 -12.32 -22.86 -8.66
N LEU A 176 -11.67 -22.09 -9.54
CA LEU A 176 -10.55 -22.57 -10.36
C LEU A 176 -9.18 -22.23 -9.78
N LYS A 177 -9.10 -21.30 -8.82
CA LYS A 177 -7.81 -20.83 -8.30
C LYS A 177 -6.94 -21.96 -7.76
N PHE A 178 -7.51 -22.87 -6.99
CA PHE A 178 -6.77 -24.00 -6.43
C PHE A 178 -6.24 -24.93 -7.53
N LEU A 179 -7.09 -25.30 -8.49
CA LEU A 179 -6.71 -26.17 -9.61
C LEU A 179 -5.60 -25.53 -10.48
N VAL A 180 -5.68 -24.21 -10.68
CA VAL A 180 -4.64 -23.47 -11.38
C VAL A 180 -3.32 -23.49 -10.61
N LEU A 181 -3.34 -23.30 -9.29
CA LEU A 181 -2.13 -23.38 -8.46
C LEU A 181 -1.52 -24.79 -8.47
N GLN A 182 -2.34 -25.84 -8.44
CA GLN A 182 -1.86 -27.22 -8.58
C GLN A 182 -1.18 -27.46 -9.92
N TYR A 183 -1.83 -27.06 -11.03
CA TYR A 183 -1.24 -27.12 -12.36
C TYR A 183 0.10 -26.37 -12.45
N LEU A 184 0.19 -25.17 -11.87
CA LEU A 184 1.42 -24.37 -11.87
C LEU A 184 2.55 -25.05 -11.10
N LEU A 185 2.24 -25.69 -9.97
CA LEU A 185 3.20 -26.47 -9.20
C LEU A 185 3.66 -27.72 -9.96
N GLU A 186 2.71 -28.56 -10.39
CA GLU A 186 2.99 -29.88 -10.97
C GLU A 186 3.69 -29.81 -12.33
N ASP A 187 3.25 -28.90 -13.20
CA ASP A 187 3.73 -28.85 -14.58
C ASP A 187 4.85 -27.80 -14.80
N HIS A 188 5.01 -26.84 -13.89
CA HIS A 188 5.93 -25.70 -14.09
C HIS A 188 6.82 -25.37 -12.89
N ASP A 189 6.74 -26.11 -11.78
CA ASP A 189 7.50 -25.86 -10.54
C ASP A 189 7.28 -24.43 -9.99
N ILE A 190 6.06 -23.89 -10.19
CA ILE A 190 5.68 -22.55 -9.73
C ILE A 190 4.87 -22.67 -8.44
N GLU A 191 5.50 -22.28 -7.34
CA GLU A 191 4.93 -22.30 -5.99
C GLU A 191 5.46 -21.12 -5.17
N PRO A 192 4.91 -20.85 -3.97
CA PRO A 192 5.37 -19.71 -3.16
C PRO A 192 6.88 -19.73 -2.89
N LYS A 193 7.46 -20.91 -2.65
CA LYS A 193 8.90 -21.02 -2.38
C LYS A 193 9.74 -20.65 -3.61
N THR A 194 9.38 -21.14 -4.80
CA THR A 194 10.11 -20.83 -6.03
C THR A 194 9.88 -19.39 -6.51
N ILE A 195 8.69 -18.82 -6.25
CA ILE A 195 8.35 -17.44 -6.60
C ILE A 195 8.92 -16.40 -5.63
N TYR A 196 8.93 -16.69 -4.33
CA TYR A 196 9.32 -15.72 -3.29
C TYR A 196 10.71 -15.93 -2.73
N ASN A 197 11.26 -17.15 -2.77
CA ASN A 197 12.59 -17.62 -2.35
C ASN A 197 13.31 -16.98 -1.12
N ASP A 198 12.71 -16.05 -0.37
CA ASP A 198 13.25 -15.44 0.87
C ASP A 198 12.34 -14.44 1.63
N ILE A 199 10.99 -14.40 1.45
CA ILE A 199 10.20 -13.18 1.84
C ILE A 199 9.03 -13.43 2.81
N HIS A 200 8.60 -14.66 3.08
CA HIS A 200 7.38 -14.88 3.87
C HIS A 200 7.42 -14.32 5.31
N GLY A 201 8.61 -14.18 5.91
CA GLY A 201 8.77 -13.53 7.22
C GLY A 201 8.64 -12.00 7.19
N PHE A 202 8.91 -11.33 6.07
CA PHE A 202 9.01 -9.86 5.98
C PHE A 202 7.65 -9.19 5.70
N ILE A 203 6.80 -9.78 4.85
CA ILE A 203 5.48 -9.19 4.49
C ILE A 203 4.51 -9.17 5.67
N GLY A 204 4.58 -10.17 6.56
CA GLY A 204 3.74 -10.24 7.77
C GLY A 204 4.08 -9.14 8.78
N SER A 205 5.37 -8.85 8.97
CA SER A 205 5.86 -7.79 9.87
C SER A 205 5.62 -6.37 9.32
N TYR A 206 5.62 -6.21 7.99
CA TYR A 206 5.49 -4.88 7.38
C TYR A 206 4.03 -4.39 7.30
N ASN A 207 3.06 -5.30 7.13
CA ASN A 207 1.64 -4.91 7.04
C ASN A 207 1.08 -4.42 8.40
N SER A 208 1.65 -4.87 9.52
CA SER A 208 1.37 -4.35 10.86
C SER A 208 2.07 -3.01 11.11
N GLN A 209 3.36 -2.90 10.78
CA GLN A 209 4.13 -1.64 10.89
C GLN A 209 3.55 -0.51 10.02
N TRP A 210 3.07 -0.80 8.80
CA TRP A 210 2.46 0.22 7.93
C TRP A 210 1.11 0.75 8.46
N LYS A 211 0.28 -0.12 9.04
CA LYS A 211 -0.97 0.30 9.67
C LYS A 211 -0.71 1.20 10.87
N SER A 212 0.34 0.89 11.64
CA SER A 212 0.83 1.72 12.72
C SER A 212 1.25 3.11 12.21
N TYR A 213 2.16 3.15 11.23
CA TYR A 213 2.65 4.38 10.62
C TYR A 213 1.49 5.24 10.11
N ARG A 214 0.58 4.68 9.32
CA ARG A 214 -0.59 5.41 8.79
C ARG A 214 -1.48 5.96 9.90
N GLY A 215 -1.73 5.19 10.96
CA GLY A 215 -2.53 5.63 12.09
C GLY A 215 -1.88 6.81 12.82
N PHE A 216 -0.57 6.74 13.06
CA PHE A 216 0.19 7.81 13.70
C PHE A 216 0.16 9.13 12.90
N TYR A 217 0.50 9.09 11.60
CA TYR A 217 0.55 10.30 10.78
C TYR A 217 -0.83 10.94 10.54
N ASN A 218 -1.89 10.14 10.42
CA ASN A 218 -3.25 10.69 10.40
C ASN A 218 -3.58 11.42 11.71
N GLY A 219 -3.11 10.89 12.85
CA GLY A 219 -3.21 11.53 14.14
C GLY A 219 -2.53 12.91 14.15
N LEU A 220 -1.29 12.97 13.67
CA LEU A 220 -0.50 14.21 13.58
C LEU A 220 -1.19 15.26 12.71
N THR A 221 -1.58 14.90 11.49
CA THR A 221 -2.24 15.85 10.56
C THR A 221 -3.53 16.44 11.15
N LEU A 222 -4.30 15.64 11.87
CA LEU A 222 -5.53 16.10 12.52
C LEU A 222 -5.26 16.94 13.78
N GLN A 223 -4.16 16.67 14.47
CA GLN A 223 -3.69 17.51 15.57
C GLN A 223 -3.27 18.89 15.04
N ASP A 224 -2.42 18.94 14.01
CA ASP A 224 -1.96 20.20 13.38
C ASP A 224 -3.15 21.03 12.87
N ARG A 225 -4.12 20.37 12.22
CA ARG A 225 -5.37 21.03 11.81
C ARG A 225 -6.11 21.63 13.01
N GLY A 226 -6.22 20.90 14.13
CA GLY A 226 -6.83 21.41 15.35
C GLY A 226 -6.09 22.62 15.93
N ASP A 227 -4.77 22.68 15.76
CA ASP A 227 -3.94 23.81 16.18
C ASP A 227 -4.17 25.05 15.31
N GLU A 228 -4.37 24.88 14.00
CA GLU A 228 -4.56 25.97 13.03
C GLU A 228 -5.99 26.55 12.97
N VAL A 229 -7.02 25.72 13.15
CA VAL A 229 -8.41 26.17 12.99
C VAL A 229 -8.87 27.05 14.15
N THR A 230 -9.55 28.15 13.81
CA THR A 230 -10.07 29.11 14.79
C THR A 230 -11.49 28.80 15.27
N ASP A 231 -12.26 28.03 14.49
CA ASP A 231 -13.60 27.59 14.87
C ASP A 231 -13.54 26.55 16.00
N PRO A 232 -14.17 26.79 17.17
CA PRO A 232 -14.06 25.89 18.31
C PRO A 232 -14.62 24.49 18.07
N LYS A 233 -15.64 24.35 17.21
CA LYS A 233 -16.27 23.06 16.91
C LYS A 233 -15.38 22.23 16.00
N GLU A 234 -14.83 22.84 14.95
CA GLU A 234 -13.87 22.19 14.06
C GLU A 234 -12.58 21.80 14.78
N LYS A 235 -12.13 22.64 15.72
CA LYS A 235 -10.99 22.37 16.59
C LYS A 235 -11.21 21.12 17.43
N LEU A 236 -12.34 21.05 18.13
CA LEU A 236 -12.72 19.89 18.94
C LEU A 236 -12.79 18.61 18.10
N GLU A 237 -13.47 18.67 16.95
CA GLU A 237 -13.62 17.52 16.05
C GLU A 237 -12.27 17.00 15.54
N SER A 238 -11.35 17.90 15.21
CA SER A 238 -10.01 17.54 14.71
C SER A 238 -9.19 16.82 15.77
N TYR A 239 -9.14 17.35 16.99
CA TYR A 239 -8.43 16.70 18.10
C TYR A 239 -9.04 15.36 18.52
N GLU A 240 -10.38 15.22 18.52
CA GLU A 240 -11.02 13.94 18.85
C GLU A 240 -10.69 12.86 17.81
N LYS A 241 -10.65 13.22 16.52
CA LYS A 241 -10.22 12.30 15.47
C LYS A 241 -8.74 11.94 15.57
N ALA A 242 -7.88 12.91 15.91
CA ALA A 242 -6.46 12.66 16.15
C ALA A 242 -6.24 11.62 17.27
N ILE A 243 -6.92 11.79 18.41
CA ILE A 243 -6.89 10.83 19.53
C ILE A 243 -7.35 9.43 19.12
N ALA A 244 -8.41 9.33 18.32
CA ALA A 244 -8.92 8.04 17.84
C ALA A 244 -7.87 7.31 16.98
N HIS A 245 -7.17 8.04 16.11
CA HIS A 245 -6.10 7.50 15.27
C HIS A 245 -4.90 7.02 16.10
N TYR A 246 -4.44 7.81 17.06
CA TYR A 246 -3.36 7.39 17.98
C TYR A 246 -3.78 6.17 18.80
N THR A 247 -5.01 6.15 19.32
CA THR A 247 -5.52 5.01 20.09
C THR A 247 -5.60 3.74 19.25
N SER A 248 -6.03 3.84 17.99
CA SER A 248 -6.03 2.69 17.08
C SER A 248 -4.61 2.18 16.81
N THR A 249 -3.63 3.09 16.72
CA THR A 249 -2.22 2.79 16.49
C THR A 249 -1.63 2.00 17.66
N LEU A 250 -1.90 2.44 18.89
CA LEU A 250 -1.47 1.74 20.11
C LEU A 250 -2.10 0.36 20.25
N GLY A 251 -3.33 0.17 19.75
CA GLY A 251 -4.00 -1.14 19.69
C GLY A 251 -3.38 -2.16 18.73
N LEU A 252 -2.39 -1.75 17.91
CA LEU A 252 -1.63 -2.64 17.01
C LEU A 252 -0.33 -3.15 17.66
N GLU A 253 -0.17 -3.03 18.98
CA GLU A 253 1.03 -3.42 19.75
C GLU A 253 2.30 -2.73 19.24
N VAL A 254 2.18 -1.43 18.95
CA VAL A 254 3.29 -0.59 18.49
C VAL A 254 4.09 -0.11 19.69
N ASP A 255 5.37 -0.46 19.73
CA ASP A 255 6.31 -0.02 20.77
C ASP A 255 6.99 1.29 20.35
N ASP A 256 6.20 2.36 20.23
CA ASP A 256 6.69 3.70 19.86
C ASP A 256 6.22 4.76 20.87
N PRO A 257 7.13 5.33 21.69
CA PRO A 257 6.79 6.35 22.68
C PRO A 257 6.26 7.65 22.05
N ALA A 258 6.56 7.93 20.78
CA ALA A 258 6.08 9.14 20.09
C ALA A 258 4.55 9.14 19.92
N VAL A 259 3.93 7.96 19.79
CA VAL A 259 2.47 7.83 19.67
C VAL A 259 1.79 8.25 20.97
N TYR A 260 2.30 7.79 22.12
CA TYR A 260 1.82 8.22 23.43
C TYR A 260 2.03 9.72 23.64
N MET A 261 3.23 10.24 23.36
CA MET A 261 3.52 11.66 23.52
C MET A 261 2.56 12.55 22.72
N ASN A 262 2.33 12.26 21.44
CA ASN A 262 1.47 13.09 20.60
C ASN A 262 -0.02 12.97 20.97
N ARG A 263 -0.47 11.79 21.40
CA ARG A 263 -1.82 11.63 21.97
C ARG A 263 -1.97 12.43 23.27
N GLY A 264 -0.94 12.42 24.12
CA GLY A 264 -0.89 13.22 25.35
C GLY A 264 -0.95 14.71 25.07
N ASN A 265 -0.21 15.20 24.07
CA ASN A 265 -0.28 16.60 23.64
C ASN A 265 -1.69 16.97 23.14
N THR A 266 -2.30 16.10 22.32
CA THR A 266 -3.68 16.30 21.85
C THR A 266 -4.69 16.31 23.01
N TYR A 267 -4.51 15.46 24.03
CA TYR A 267 -5.32 15.52 25.25
C TYR A 267 -5.14 16.83 26.01
N LEU A 268 -3.91 17.34 26.09
CA LEU A 268 -3.61 18.61 26.74
C LEU A 268 -4.29 19.78 26.02
N ASN A 269 -4.28 19.80 24.68
CA ASN A 269 -4.99 20.79 23.86
C ASN A 269 -6.52 20.77 24.07
N LEU A 270 -7.08 19.63 24.46
CA LEU A 270 -8.48 19.48 24.85
C LEU A 270 -8.76 19.74 26.34
N GLY A 271 -7.75 20.13 27.12
CA GLY A 271 -7.86 20.31 28.57
C GLY A 271 -8.00 19.01 29.36
N LYS A 272 -7.77 17.85 28.74
CA LYS A 272 -7.83 16.52 29.37
C LYS A 272 -6.48 16.20 30.04
N VAL A 273 -6.09 17.03 31.02
CA VAL A 273 -4.74 17.05 31.60
C VAL A 273 -4.32 15.71 32.23
N ASP A 274 -5.20 15.04 32.95
CA ASP A 274 -4.88 13.76 33.61
C ASP A 274 -4.47 12.68 32.58
N LYS A 275 -5.20 12.60 31.45
CA LYS A 275 -4.89 11.67 30.37
C LYS A 275 -3.59 12.04 29.65
N ALA A 276 -3.32 13.33 29.51
CA ALA A 276 -2.06 13.79 28.95
C ALA A 276 -0.87 13.34 29.80
N ILE A 277 -0.95 13.50 31.12
CA ILE A 277 0.10 13.07 32.05
C ILE A 277 0.29 11.55 32.02
N GLU A 278 -0.78 10.78 31.96
CA GLU A 278 -0.72 9.31 31.82
C GLU A 278 0.04 8.88 30.54
N ASP A 279 -0.29 9.52 29.41
CA ASP A 279 0.38 9.26 28.13
C ASP A 279 1.86 9.68 28.16
N PHE A 280 2.18 10.84 28.74
CA PHE A 280 3.59 11.25 28.88
C PHE A 280 4.38 10.33 29.81
N ASN A 281 3.78 9.87 30.90
CA ASN A 281 4.40 8.89 31.80
C ASN A 281 4.67 7.58 31.07
N THR A 282 3.73 7.12 30.24
CA THR A 282 3.91 5.92 29.43
C THR A 282 5.04 6.09 28.43
N ALA A 283 5.08 7.21 27.71
CA ALA A 283 6.18 7.54 26.78
C ALA A 283 7.55 7.58 27.47
N ILE A 284 7.63 8.15 28.68
CA ILE A 284 8.86 8.21 29.49
C ILE A 284 9.26 6.83 30.01
N ASN A 285 8.29 6.00 30.43
CA ASN A 285 8.58 4.65 30.90
C ASN A 285 9.13 3.76 29.77
N MET A 286 8.63 3.94 28.55
CA MET A 286 9.13 3.27 27.35
C MET A 286 10.51 3.79 26.94
N TYR A 287 10.71 5.12 26.97
CA TYR A 287 11.98 5.76 26.63
C TYR A 287 12.36 6.84 27.66
N PRO A 288 13.15 6.48 28.70
CA PRO A 288 13.51 7.41 29.79
C PRO A 288 14.32 8.64 29.38
N TYR A 289 14.83 8.69 28.15
CA TYR A 289 15.57 9.82 27.61
C TYR A 289 14.74 10.68 26.64
N PHE A 290 13.41 10.51 26.60
CA PHE A 290 12.54 11.26 25.69
C PHE A 290 12.31 12.71 26.17
N SER A 291 13.20 13.63 25.81
CA SER A 291 13.16 15.03 26.24
C SER A 291 11.80 15.70 26.06
N ASP A 292 11.15 15.46 24.93
CA ASP A 292 9.89 16.12 24.56
C ASP A 292 8.73 15.66 25.45
N ALA A 293 8.73 14.39 25.88
CA ALA A 293 7.73 13.88 26.81
C ALA A 293 7.89 14.50 28.21
N TYR A 294 9.13 14.73 28.68
CA TYR A 294 9.37 15.46 29.92
C TYR A 294 8.93 16.93 29.82
N TYR A 295 9.25 17.59 28.71
CA TYR A 295 8.83 18.97 28.45
C TYR A 295 7.31 19.10 28.47
N ASN A 296 6.60 18.27 27.70
CA ASN A 296 5.15 18.31 27.60
C ASN A 296 4.46 17.94 28.92
N ARG A 297 5.02 17.02 29.70
CA ARG A 297 4.53 16.71 31.05
C ARG A 297 4.70 17.88 32.01
N GLY A 298 5.83 18.59 31.94
CA GLY A 298 6.05 19.83 32.69
C GLY A 298 4.99 20.89 32.35
N THR A 299 4.70 21.08 31.07
CA THR A 299 3.62 21.96 30.59
C THR A 299 2.26 21.53 31.13
N ALA A 300 1.96 20.23 31.16
CA ALA A 300 0.70 19.72 31.70
C ALA A 300 0.54 20.03 33.21
N TYR A 301 1.60 19.89 34.01
CA TYR A 301 1.57 20.26 35.44
C TYR A 301 1.33 21.77 35.65
N LEU A 302 1.80 22.63 34.74
CA LEU A 302 1.55 24.07 34.79
C LEU A 302 0.10 24.46 34.46
N VAL A 303 -0.71 23.54 33.94
CA VAL A 303 -2.14 23.77 33.67
C VAL A 303 -3.03 23.30 34.84
N LEU A 304 -2.52 22.45 35.73
CA LEU A 304 -3.28 22.00 36.91
C LEU A 304 -3.55 23.15 37.91
N PRO A 305 -4.69 23.15 38.62
CA PRO A 305 -4.94 24.05 39.74
C PRO A 305 -3.83 23.94 40.80
N SER A 306 -3.50 25.06 41.44
CA SER A 306 -2.42 25.15 42.44
C SER A 306 -2.54 24.15 43.59
N GLU A 307 -3.77 23.73 43.91
CA GLU A 307 -4.06 22.75 44.98
C GLU A 307 -3.57 21.32 44.65
N ILE A 308 -3.45 20.97 43.36
CA ILE A 308 -3.04 19.63 42.89
C ILE A 308 -1.53 19.58 42.56
N ARG A 309 -0.90 20.73 42.31
CA ARG A 309 0.55 20.80 42.02
C ARG A 309 1.44 20.41 43.19
N ALA A 310 0.94 20.47 44.42
CA ALA A 310 1.72 20.21 45.63
C ALA A 310 1.96 18.71 45.93
N THR A 311 1.39 17.79 45.14
CA THR A 311 1.46 16.34 45.36
C THR A 311 2.37 15.58 44.38
N PHE A 312 3.09 16.28 43.49
CA PHE A 312 4.03 15.71 42.52
C PHE A 312 5.42 16.36 42.67
#